data_AF-A0A1M4Y2E6-F1
#
_entry.id   AF-A0A1M4Y2E6-F1
#
_cell.length_a   1.000
_cell.length_b   1.000
_cell.length_c   1.000
_cell.angle_alpha   90.00
_cell.angle_beta   90.00
_cell.angle_gamma   90.00
#
_symmetry.space_group_name_H-M   'P 1'
#
loop_
_entity.id
_entity.type
_entity.pdbx_description
1 polymer ?
#
loop_
_entity_poly.entity_id
_entity_poly.type
_entity_poly.pdbx_seq_one_letter_code
_entity_poly.pdbx_strand_id
1 'polypeptide(L)'
;IDDFIVNEATAETPAHVTCPAKHTVTISAKGRASFTKYSNTCPLKDLCTRSKRGRVMTFVPNHSYARAQRANFANEEIKASYKATRPSVERIHAQMKRKLNGSKLRYRGVDKNTMHYLLLGTLWNLKVLLRNNLTLQEGGWVLAN
;
A
#
# COMPACT_ATOMS: atom_id res chain seq x y z
N ILE A 1 13.63 -4.66 -19.47
CA ILE A 1 12.40 -4.14 -20.11
C ILE A 1 11.23 -4.45 -19.19
N ASP A 2 10.41 -3.45 -18.81
CA ASP A 2 9.35 -3.61 -17.81
C ASP A 2 7.97 -3.09 -18.27
N ASP A 3 7.79 -2.82 -19.57
CA ASP A 3 6.55 -2.30 -20.16
C ASP A 3 5.48 -3.39 -20.39
N PHE A 4 5.11 -4.11 -19.32
CA PHE A 4 4.03 -5.08 -19.37
C PHE A 4 2.68 -4.39 -19.17
N ILE A 5 1.74 -4.64 -20.09
CA ILE A 5 0.38 -4.11 -20.01
C ILE A 5 -0.48 -5.16 -19.33
N VAL A 6 -1.05 -4.81 -18.17
CA VAL A 6 -1.95 -5.68 -17.40
C VAL A 6 -3.37 -5.20 -17.61
N ASN A 7 -4.21 -6.09 -18.12
CA ASN A 7 -5.63 -5.87 -18.35
C ASN A 7 -6.44 -6.67 -17.31
N GLU A 8 -7.41 -6.00 -16.70
CA GLU A 8 -8.32 -6.62 -15.73
C GLU A 8 -9.33 -7.53 -16.43
N ALA A 9 -9.96 -8.41 -15.65
CA ALA A 9 -11.01 -9.26 -16.17
C ALA A 9 -12.25 -8.41 -16.49
N THR A 10 -12.89 -8.70 -17.62
CA THR A 10 -14.21 -8.20 -17.99
C THR A 10 -15.24 -9.34 -17.94
N ALA A 11 -16.52 -9.06 -18.18
CA ALA A 11 -17.54 -10.10 -18.30
C ALA A 11 -17.23 -11.12 -19.42
N GLU A 12 -16.48 -10.68 -20.43
CA GLU A 12 -16.21 -11.43 -21.65
C GLU A 12 -14.80 -12.04 -21.68
N THR A 13 -13.84 -11.44 -20.97
CA THR A 13 -12.43 -11.85 -21.04
C THR A 13 -11.78 -11.97 -19.67
N PRO A 14 -10.99 -13.02 -19.42
CA PRO A 14 -10.22 -13.12 -18.19
C PRO A 14 -9.11 -12.07 -18.15
N ALA A 15 -8.66 -11.73 -16.94
CA ALA A 15 -7.50 -10.86 -16.75
C ALA A 15 -6.29 -11.45 -17.50
N HIS A 16 -5.51 -10.60 -18.14
CA HIS A 16 -4.38 -11.03 -18.96
C HIS A 16 -3.27 -9.97 -18.94
N VAL A 17 -2.08 -10.39 -19.34
CA VAL A 17 -0.91 -9.52 -19.42
C VAL A 17 -0.24 -9.67 -20.77
N THR A 18 0.07 -8.53 -21.37
CA THR A 18 0.77 -8.42 -22.66
C THR A 18 2.18 -7.92 -22.43
N CYS A 19 3.16 -8.62 -23.00
CA CYS A 19 4.57 -8.24 -22.89
C CYS A 19 4.99 -7.28 -24.03
N PRO A 20 6.14 -6.62 -23.90
CA PRO A 20 6.70 -5.74 -24.94
C PRO A 20 6.93 -6.43 -26.30
N ALA A 21 7.15 -7.76 -26.32
CA ALA A 21 7.23 -8.56 -27.54
C ALA A 21 5.84 -8.95 -28.12
N LYS A 22 4.76 -8.31 -27.65
CA LYS A 22 3.37 -8.54 -28.07
C LYS A 22 2.80 -9.94 -27.78
N HIS A 23 3.42 -10.71 -26.89
CA HIS A 23 2.81 -11.95 -26.41
C HIS A 23 1.81 -11.65 -25.29
N THR A 24 0.64 -12.27 -25.35
CA THR A 24 -0.40 -12.15 -24.33
C THR A 24 -0.62 -13.49 -23.64
N VAL A 25 -0.69 -13.46 -22.31
CA VAL A 25 -0.99 -14.65 -21.50
C VAL A 25 -2.06 -14.30 -20.47
N THR A 26 -2.94 -15.25 -20.20
CA THR A 26 -3.98 -15.10 -19.18
C THR A 26 -3.37 -15.14 -17.77
N ILE A 27 -3.97 -14.38 -16.87
CA ILE A 27 -3.67 -14.40 -15.44
C ILE A 27 -4.61 -15.45 -14.82
N SER A 28 -4.04 -16.54 -14.32
CA SER A 28 -4.82 -17.58 -13.62
C SER A 28 -5.54 -17.03 -12.38
N ALA A 29 -6.55 -17.74 -11.90
CA ALA A 29 -7.28 -17.39 -10.67
C ALA A 29 -6.37 -17.25 -9.43
N LYS A 30 -5.22 -17.93 -9.42
CA LYS A 30 -4.18 -17.80 -8.37
C LYS A 30 -3.25 -16.59 -8.60
N GLY A 31 -3.56 -15.71 -9.55
CA GLY A 31 -2.78 -14.53 -9.87
C GLY A 31 -1.50 -14.81 -10.66
N ARG A 32 -1.34 -15.97 -11.30
CA ARG A 32 -0.08 -16.32 -11.99
C ARG A 32 -0.22 -16.17 -13.51
N ALA A 33 0.76 -15.52 -14.13
CA ALA A 33 0.91 -15.38 -15.58
C ALA A 33 2.26 -15.95 -16.05
N SER A 34 2.23 -16.83 -17.05
CA SER A 34 3.40 -17.63 -17.47
C SER A 34 3.74 -17.38 -18.94
N PHE A 35 4.88 -16.74 -19.19
CA PHE A 35 5.42 -16.50 -20.54
C PHE A 35 6.40 -17.59 -21.00
N THR A 36 6.47 -18.70 -20.26
CA THR A 36 7.44 -19.78 -20.48
C THR A 36 7.38 -20.36 -21.90
N LYS A 37 6.16 -20.48 -22.47
CA LYS A 37 5.91 -20.88 -23.86
C LYS A 37 6.64 -20.02 -24.89
N TYR A 38 6.74 -18.71 -24.65
CA TYR A 38 7.33 -17.74 -25.58
C TYR A 38 8.80 -17.43 -25.25
N SER A 39 9.25 -17.76 -24.04
CA SER A 39 10.53 -17.27 -23.53
C SER A 39 11.73 -17.83 -24.28
N ASN A 40 11.65 -19.02 -24.89
CA ASN A 40 12.80 -19.61 -25.59
C ASN A 40 13.07 -19.02 -26.97
N THR A 41 12.04 -18.54 -27.66
CA THR A 41 12.14 -17.98 -29.01
C THR A 41 12.03 -16.46 -29.03
N CYS A 42 11.79 -15.83 -27.88
CA CYS A 42 11.63 -14.39 -27.79
C CYS A 42 12.98 -13.67 -27.94
N PRO A 43 13.11 -12.72 -28.87
CA PRO A 43 14.35 -11.95 -29.08
C PRO A 43 14.71 -11.08 -27.87
N LEU A 44 13.74 -10.78 -27.00
CA LEU A 44 13.94 -9.99 -25.78
C LEU A 44 14.27 -10.85 -24.55
N LYS A 45 14.46 -12.17 -24.70
CA LYS A 45 14.65 -13.11 -23.56
C LYS A 45 15.74 -12.63 -22.60
N ASP A 46 16.91 -12.31 -23.13
CA ASP A 46 18.10 -11.95 -22.34
C ASP A 46 17.91 -10.64 -21.56
N LEU A 47 17.06 -9.74 -22.06
CA LEU A 47 16.68 -8.48 -21.40
C LEU A 47 15.45 -8.62 -20.47
N CYS A 48 14.68 -9.70 -20.61
CA CYS A 48 13.39 -9.89 -19.94
C CYS A 48 13.51 -10.77 -18.67
N THR A 49 14.34 -11.81 -18.71
CA THR A 49 14.51 -12.72 -17.58
C THR A 49 15.84 -13.47 -17.61
N ARG A 50 16.44 -13.66 -16.43
CA ARG A 50 17.60 -14.56 -16.24
C ARG A 50 17.19 -16.01 -15.99
N SER A 51 15.89 -16.28 -15.88
CA SER A 51 15.36 -17.62 -15.59
C SER A 51 15.47 -18.53 -16.82
N LYS A 52 16.13 -19.68 -16.66
CA LYS A 52 16.17 -20.73 -17.70
C LYS A 52 14.78 -21.23 -18.09
N ARG A 53 13.82 -21.20 -17.16
CA ARG A 53 12.44 -21.65 -17.39
C ARG A 53 11.56 -20.59 -18.04
N GLY A 54 12.05 -19.36 -18.21
CA GLY A 54 11.28 -18.22 -18.72
C GLY A 54 10.68 -17.34 -17.63
N ARG A 55 9.97 -16.29 -18.06
CA ARG A 55 9.38 -15.26 -17.18
C ARG A 55 8.02 -15.74 -16.65
N VAL A 56 7.84 -15.60 -15.35
CA VAL A 56 6.56 -15.78 -14.67
C VAL A 56 6.30 -14.56 -13.82
N MET A 57 5.08 -14.05 -13.86
CA MET A 57 4.62 -12.94 -13.04
C MET A 57 3.54 -13.43 -12.07
N THR A 58 3.58 -12.90 -10.85
CA THR A 58 2.59 -13.16 -9.81
C THR A 58 1.90 -11.86 -9.45
N PHE A 59 0.59 -11.89 -9.46
CA PHE A 59 -0.31 -10.78 -9.16
C PHE A 59 -1.02 -11.11 -7.85
N VAL A 60 -0.99 -10.16 -6.93
CA VAL A 60 -1.77 -10.23 -5.69
C VAL A 60 -3.19 -9.72 -5.94
N PRO A 61 -4.17 -10.11 -5.10
CA PRO A 61 -5.49 -9.47 -5.13
C PRO A 61 -5.37 -7.95 -5.06
N ASN A 62 -6.25 -7.23 -5.78
CA ASN A 62 -6.27 -5.77 -5.86
C ASN A 62 -4.96 -5.13 -6.40
N HIS A 63 -4.22 -5.84 -7.26
CA HIS A 63 -3.03 -5.30 -7.94
C HIS A 63 -3.33 -4.00 -8.73
N SER A 64 -4.55 -3.84 -9.22
CA SER A 64 -5.03 -2.64 -9.89
C SER A 64 -4.94 -1.39 -9.01
N TYR A 65 -5.31 -1.51 -7.74
CA TYR A 65 -5.17 -0.42 -6.76
C TYR A 65 -3.70 -0.01 -6.61
N ALA A 66 -2.79 -0.97 -6.48
CA ALA A 66 -1.36 -0.67 -6.38
C ALA A 66 -0.83 0.04 -7.64
N ARG A 67 -1.28 -0.35 -8.83
CA ARG A 67 -0.92 0.33 -10.09
C ARG A 67 -1.50 1.75 -10.15
N ALA A 68 -2.76 1.93 -9.83
CA ALA A 68 -3.41 3.24 -9.79
C ALA A 68 -2.69 4.18 -8.82
N GLN A 69 -2.30 3.70 -7.64
CA GLN A 69 -1.51 4.48 -6.70
C GLN A 69 -0.14 4.85 -7.29
N ARG A 70 0.60 3.91 -7.91
CA ARG A 70 1.87 4.24 -8.58
C ARG A 70 1.71 5.29 -9.66
N ALA A 71 0.63 5.22 -10.44
CA ALA A 71 0.30 6.24 -11.45
C ALA A 71 0.00 7.60 -10.82
N ASN A 72 -0.79 7.64 -9.73
CA ASN A 72 -1.02 8.88 -8.97
C ASN A 72 0.31 9.46 -8.44
N PHE A 73 1.18 8.62 -7.91
CA PHE A 73 2.52 9.02 -7.46
C PHE A 73 3.47 9.41 -8.61
N ALA A 74 3.10 9.29 -9.89
CA ALA A 74 3.87 9.90 -10.96
C ALA A 74 3.82 11.44 -10.88
N ASN A 75 2.74 12.01 -10.33
CA ASN A 75 2.59 13.45 -10.10
C ASN A 75 3.56 13.93 -9.00
N GLU A 76 4.43 14.88 -9.34
CA GLU A 76 5.44 15.44 -8.44
C GLU A 76 4.84 16.25 -7.28
N GLU A 77 3.68 16.88 -7.47
CA GLU A 77 2.99 17.62 -6.41
C GLU A 77 2.45 16.65 -5.34
N ILE A 78 1.87 15.52 -5.77
CA ILE A 78 1.43 14.44 -4.89
C ILE A 78 2.62 13.86 -4.12
N LYS A 79 3.74 13.61 -4.81
CA LYS A 79 4.98 13.15 -4.16
C LYS A 79 5.50 14.15 -3.13
N ALA A 80 5.54 15.44 -3.46
CA ALA A 80 6.05 16.47 -2.57
C ALA A 80 5.18 16.60 -1.31
N SER A 81 3.85 16.66 -1.48
CA SER A 81 2.89 16.68 -0.38
C SER A 81 3.01 15.44 0.52
N TYR A 82 3.12 14.25 -0.09
CA TYR A 82 3.33 13.03 0.66
C TYR A 82 4.67 13.03 1.41
N LYS A 83 5.78 13.45 0.78
CA LYS A 83 7.10 13.53 1.45
C LYS A 83 7.09 14.49 2.64
N ALA A 84 6.39 15.63 2.54
CA ALA A 84 6.30 16.60 3.63
C ALA A 84 5.57 16.01 4.86
N THR A 85 4.53 15.21 4.63
CA THR A 85 3.68 14.64 5.70
C THR A 85 4.15 13.27 6.20
N ARG A 86 4.88 12.52 5.37
CA ARG A 86 5.32 11.14 5.63
C ARG A 86 6.04 10.96 6.97
N PRO A 87 7.02 11.80 7.39
CA PRO A 87 7.68 11.62 8.68
C PRO A 87 6.71 11.64 9.87
N SER A 88 5.72 12.53 9.83
CA SER A 88 4.68 12.62 10.87
C SER A 88 3.77 11.40 10.85
N VAL A 89 3.30 10.99 9.68
CA VAL A 89 2.41 9.82 9.53
C VAL A 89 3.11 8.53 9.96
N GLU A 90 4.33 8.28 9.50
CA GLU A 90 5.10 7.09 9.86
C GLU A 90 5.42 7.04 11.35
N ARG A 91 5.74 8.18 11.96
CA ARG A 91 5.95 8.29 13.42
C ARG A 91 4.70 7.92 14.20
N ILE A 92 3.54 8.49 13.85
CA ILE A 92 2.27 8.16 14.52
C ILE A 92 1.91 6.69 14.30
N HIS A 93 2.08 6.16 13.09
CA HIS A 93 1.83 4.74 12.82
C HIS A 93 2.76 3.83 13.65
N ALA A 94 4.05 4.14 13.73
CA ALA A 94 5.00 3.40 14.55
C ALA A 94 4.62 3.45 16.05
N GLN A 95 4.17 4.60 16.53
CA GLN A 95 3.68 4.77 17.89
C GLN A 95 2.42 3.96 18.16
N MET A 96 1.42 4.00 17.26
CA MET A 96 0.22 3.18 17.34
C MET A 96 0.57 1.70 17.44
N LYS A 97 1.50 1.23 16.58
CA LYS A 97 1.96 -0.16 16.57
C LYS A 97 2.70 -0.55 17.86
N ARG A 98 3.65 0.27 18.33
CA ARG A 98 4.60 -0.10 19.40
C ARG A 98 4.13 0.26 20.82
N LYS A 99 3.28 1.28 20.97
CA LYS A 99 2.91 1.84 22.29
C LYS A 99 1.43 1.67 22.63
N LEU A 100 0.57 1.53 21.61
CA LEU A 100 -0.89 1.52 21.79
C LEU A 100 -1.54 0.20 21.34
N ASN A 101 -0.74 -0.78 20.93
CA ASN A 101 -1.22 -2.07 20.40
C ASN A 101 -2.26 -1.91 19.27
N GLY A 102 -2.14 -0.85 18.47
CA GLY A 102 -3.05 -0.48 17.39
C GLY A 102 -2.75 -1.17 16.06
N SER A 103 -1.90 -2.19 16.01
CA SER A 103 -1.57 -2.86 14.74
C SER A 103 -2.64 -3.83 14.24
N LYS A 104 -3.67 -4.09 15.07
CA LYS A 104 -4.76 -5.02 14.76
C LYS A 104 -6.09 -4.30 14.90
N LEU A 105 -6.97 -4.50 13.92
CA LEU A 105 -8.37 -4.08 14.02
C LEU A 105 -9.08 -5.06 14.96
N ARG A 106 -9.66 -4.54 16.05
CA ARG A 106 -10.34 -5.37 17.07
C ARG A 106 -11.79 -5.64 16.71
N TYR A 107 -12.40 -4.78 15.91
CA TYR A 107 -13.83 -4.82 15.61
C TYR A 107 -14.08 -5.12 14.14
N ARG A 108 -15.30 -5.55 13.81
CA ARG A 108 -15.77 -5.63 12.43
C ARG A 108 -16.41 -4.30 12.03
N GLY A 109 -16.13 -3.85 10.80
CA GLY A 109 -16.63 -2.59 10.26
C GLY A 109 -15.73 -1.39 10.55
N VAL A 110 -15.89 -0.34 9.74
CA VAL A 110 -15.04 0.86 9.81
C VAL A 110 -15.35 1.67 11.08
N ASP A 111 -16.63 1.96 11.34
CA ASP A 111 -17.04 2.88 12.41
C ASP A 111 -16.53 2.48 13.80
N LYS A 112 -16.69 1.20 14.17
CA LYS A 112 -16.22 0.69 15.47
C LYS A 112 -14.70 0.77 15.61
N ASN A 113 -13.96 0.53 14.52
CA ASN A 113 -12.51 0.68 14.54
C ASN A 113 -12.11 2.16 14.56
N THR A 114 -12.82 3.04 13.85
CA THR A 114 -12.59 4.49 13.92
C THR A 114 -12.71 4.99 15.36
N MET A 115 -13.79 4.63 16.06
CA MET A 115 -13.97 5.00 17.48
C MET A 115 -12.85 4.44 18.37
N HIS A 116 -12.41 3.20 18.12
CA HIS A 116 -11.29 2.62 18.86
C HIS A 116 -9.98 3.40 18.65
N TYR A 117 -9.67 3.79 17.42
CA TYR A 117 -8.47 4.55 17.12
C TYR A 117 -8.52 5.98 17.68
N LEU A 118 -9.69 6.62 17.63
CA LEU A 118 -9.90 7.92 18.27
C LEU A 118 -9.65 7.83 19.77
N LEU A 119 -10.17 6.80 20.45
CA LEU A 119 -9.92 6.59 21.88
C LEU A 119 -8.43 6.41 22.19
N LEU A 120 -7.71 5.59 21.41
CA LEU A 120 -6.27 5.38 21.57
C LEU A 120 -5.48 6.69 21.35
N GLY A 121 -5.86 7.47 20.33
CA GLY A 121 -5.29 8.77 20.04
C GLY A 121 -5.51 9.77 21.17
N THR A 122 -6.75 9.90 21.65
CA THR A 122 -7.10 10.78 22.78
C THR A 122 -6.34 10.41 24.04
N LEU A 123 -6.27 9.11 24.38
CA LEU A 123 -5.50 8.65 25.53
C LEU A 123 -4.02 9.01 25.42
N TRP A 124 -3.44 8.86 24.23
CA TRP A 124 -2.04 9.23 24.02
C TRP A 124 -1.83 10.74 24.13
N ASN A 125 -2.70 11.55 23.52
CA ASN A 125 -2.63 13.00 23.59
C ASN A 125 -2.73 13.46 25.05
N LEU A 126 -3.67 12.91 25.82
CA LEU A 126 -3.79 13.20 27.25
C LEU A 126 -2.51 12.82 28.02
N LYS A 127 -1.92 11.65 27.76
CA LYS A 127 -0.64 11.25 28.36
C LYS A 127 0.50 12.21 28.03
N VAL A 128 0.54 12.73 26.80
CA VAL A 128 1.54 13.72 26.38
C VAL A 128 1.30 15.04 27.11
N LEU A 129 0.07 15.53 27.16
CA LEU A 129 -0.27 16.77 27.88
C LEU A 129 0.09 16.66 29.36
N LEU A 130 -0.28 15.57 30.03
CA LEU A 130 0.08 15.33 31.43
C LEU A 130 1.61 15.30 31.67
N ARG A 131 2.39 14.75 30.72
CA ARG A 131 3.87 14.81 30.78
C ARG A 131 4.43 16.20 30.57
N ASN A 132 3.70 17.09 29.90
CA ASN A 132 4.03 18.50 29.73
C ASN A 132 3.29 19.35 30.77
N ASN A 133 3.10 18.80 31.98
CA ASN A 133 2.52 19.47 33.15
C ASN A 133 1.13 20.09 32.90
N LEU A 134 0.23 19.36 32.24
CA LEU A 134 -1.18 19.73 32.19
C LEU A 134 -1.77 19.79 33.61
N THR A 135 -2.27 20.97 34.00
CA THR A 135 -2.88 21.23 35.31
C THR A 135 -4.19 21.98 35.15
N LEU A 136 -5.01 21.98 36.22
CA LEU A 136 -6.25 22.74 36.31
C LEU A 136 -5.99 24.01 37.13
N GLN A 137 -6.18 25.19 36.52
CA GLN A 137 -6.04 26.50 37.15
C GLN A 137 -7.29 27.32 36.86
N GLU A 138 -7.92 27.89 37.90
CA GLU A 138 -9.12 28.74 37.78
C GLU A 138 -10.27 28.11 36.94
N GLY A 139 -10.39 26.78 36.97
CA GLY A 139 -11.39 26.04 36.17
C GLY A 139 -11.01 25.79 34.71
N GLY A 140 -9.84 26.27 34.26
CA GLY A 140 -9.28 26.03 32.94
C GLY A 140 -8.12 25.02 32.95
N TRP A 141 -7.96 24.27 31.86
CA TRP A 141 -6.82 23.39 31.66
C TRP A 141 -5.66 24.16 31.04
N VAL A 142 -4.50 24.16 31.69
CA VAL A 142 -3.29 24.87 31.24
C VAL A 142 -2.07 23.95 31.28
N LEU A 143 -1.13 24.15 30.35
CA LEU A 143 0.19 23.51 30.42
C LEU A 143 1.09 24.40 31.28
N ALA A 144 1.52 23.89 32.44
CA ALA A 144 2.46 24.61 33.28
C ALA A 144 3.88 24.51 32.69
N ASN A 145 4.56 25.65 32.53
CA ASN A 145 5.97 25.69 32.12
C ASN A 145 6.89 25.08 33.17
#